data_AF-A0A7Y5KIE3-F1
#
_entry.id   AF-A0A7Y5KIE3-F1
#
_cell.length_a   1.000
_cell.length_b   1.000
_cell.length_c   1.000
_cell.angle_alpha   90.00
_cell.angle_beta   90.00
_cell.angle_gamma   90.00
#
_symmetry.space_group_name_H-M   'P 1'
#
loop_
_entity.id
_entity.type
_entity.pdbx_description
1 polymer ?
#
loop_
_entity_poly.entity_id
_entity_poly.type
_entity_poly.pdbx_seq_one_letter_code
_entity_poly.pdbx_strand_id
1 'polypeptide(L)'
;MKTDSFFNWFFREFPGAFFALIGESPQKARKYKFTSVEVKEAAFRFDGIFLPKSKGDHVYFAEVQFQKKLRFYPRFFAEVFVYLAQHDIANDWRAVAIFPKRVFDPGIHRHYHELFES
;
A
#
# COMPACT_ATOMS: atom_id res chain seq x y z
N MET A 1 12.79 -12.28 11.20
CA MET A 1 11.44 -12.63 10.72
C MET A 1 11.12 -11.71 9.55
N LYS A 2 10.85 -12.24 8.34
CA LYS A 2 10.47 -11.39 7.20
C LYS A 2 9.13 -10.74 7.53
N THR A 3 9.13 -9.43 7.78
CA THR A 3 7.96 -8.61 8.12
C THR A 3 6.83 -8.75 7.09
N ASP A 4 7.21 -8.99 5.84
CA ASP A 4 6.32 -9.10 4.67
C ASP A 4 5.27 -10.21 4.83
N SER A 5 5.57 -11.28 5.56
CA SER A 5 4.61 -12.37 5.78
C SER A 5 3.61 -12.07 6.91
N PHE A 6 4.00 -11.24 7.89
CA PHE A 6 3.15 -10.92 9.04
C PHE A 6 2.09 -9.89 8.67
N PHE A 7 2.47 -8.74 8.07
CA PHE A 7 1.50 -7.69 7.74
C PHE A 7 0.52 -8.13 6.67
N ASN A 8 0.99 -8.98 5.76
CA ASN A 8 0.12 -9.62 4.81
C ASN A 8 -0.97 -10.49 5.47
N TRP A 9 -0.56 -11.35 6.41
CA TRP A 9 -1.51 -12.14 7.20
C TRP A 9 -2.43 -11.21 8.01
N PHE A 10 -1.87 -10.22 8.69
CA PHE A 10 -2.61 -9.31 9.56
C PHE A 10 -3.70 -8.55 8.81
N PHE A 11 -3.40 -7.97 7.65
CA PHE A 11 -4.40 -7.25 6.86
C PHE A 11 -5.41 -8.18 6.18
N ARG A 12 -5.05 -9.44 5.92
CA ARG A 12 -6.01 -10.45 5.45
C ARG A 12 -7.03 -10.79 6.52
N GLU A 13 -6.58 -11.05 7.75
CA GLU A 13 -7.46 -11.41 8.87
C GLU A 13 -8.22 -10.19 9.42
N PHE A 14 -7.58 -9.01 9.41
CA PHE A 14 -8.10 -7.78 9.99
C PHE A 14 -8.05 -6.60 8.99
N PRO A 15 -8.78 -6.65 7.87
CA PRO A 15 -8.72 -5.60 6.85
C PRO A 15 -9.23 -4.25 7.36
N GLY A 16 -10.10 -4.24 8.38
CA GLY A 16 -10.54 -3.01 9.04
C GLY A 16 -9.43 -2.25 9.75
N ALA A 17 -8.35 -2.92 10.16
CA ALA A 17 -7.22 -2.28 10.83
C ALA A 17 -6.49 -1.31 9.89
N PHE A 18 -6.37 -1.64 8.61
CA PHE A 18 -5.80 -0.73 7.62
C PHE A 18 -6.57 0.58 7.53
N PHE A 19 -7.90 0.52 7.44
CA PHE A 19 -8.73 1.72 7.37
C PHE A 19 -8.66 2.55 8.66
N ALA A 20 -8.61 1.90 9.82
CA ALA A 20 -8.40 2.58 11.09
C ALA A 20 -7.08 3.38 11.11
N LEU A 21 -5.99 2.79 10.57
CA LEU A 21 -4.66 3.41 10.54
C LEU A 21 -4.61 4.66 9.65
N ILE A 22 -5.46 4.74 8.63
CA ILE A 22 -5.56 5.92 7.75
C ILE A 22 -6.68 6.90 8.19
N GLY A 23 -7.23 6.73 9.41
CA GLY A 23 -8.25 7.63 9.96
C GLY A 23 -9.67 7.39 9.43
N GLU A 24 -9.91 6.27 8.76
CA GLU A 24 -11.21 5.90 8.18
C GLU A 24 -11.96 4.90 9.09
N SER A 25 -13.27 4.77 8.88
CA SER A 25 -14.06 3.77 9.60
C SER A 25 -13.58 2.35 9.27
N PRO A 26 -13.29 1.48 10.25
CA PRO A 26 -12.93 0.08 10.01
C PRO A 26 -13.99 -0.69 9.20
N GLN A 27 -15.25 -0.26 9.25
CA GLN A 27 -16.35 -0.85 8.49
C GLN A 27 -16.19 -0.65 6.98
N LYS A 28 -15.41 0.37 6.55
CA LYS A 28 -15.09 0.63 5.14
C LYS A 28 -14.47 -0.60 4.48
N ALA A 29 -13.72 -1.42 5.23
CA ALA A 29 -13.16 -2.69 4.75
C ALA A 29 -14.17 -3.63 4.09
N ARG A 30 -15.46 -3.59 4.49
CA ARG A 30 -16.51 -4.43 3.87
C ARG A 30 -16.72 -4.14 2.39
N LYS A 31 -16.40 -2.91 1.96
CA LYS A 31 -16.46 -2.46 0.57
C LYS A 31 -15.26 -2.89 -0.26
N TYR A 32 -14.26 -3.53 0.36
CA TYR A 32 -13.00 -3.88 -0.28
C TYR A 32 -12.78 -5.39 -0.32
N LYS A 33 -11.98 -5.81 -1.29
CA LYS A 33 -11.37 -7.13 -1.38
C LYS A 33 -9.87 -6.98 -1.12
N PHE A 34 -9.37 -7.65 -0.10
CA PHE A 34 -7.93 -7.74 0.14
C PHE A 34 -7.28 -8.73 -0.85
N THR A 35 -6.13 -8.37 -1.39
CA THR A 35 -5.27 -9.27 -2.16
C THR A 35 -3.81 -9.03 -1.83
N SER A 36 -3.01 -10.09 -1.92
CA SER A 36 -1.56 -9.98 -1.96
C SER A 36 -1.10 -10.44 -3.33
N VAL A 37 -0.68 -9.49 -4.16
CA VAL A 37 -0.14 -9.86 -5.47
C VAL A 37 1.37 -9.91 -5.34
N GLU A 38 1.92 -11.09 -5.59
CA GLU A 38 3.32 -11.24 -5.97
C GLU A 38 3.42 -10.95 -7.47
N VAL A 39 4.01 -9.82 -7.82
CA VAL A 39 4.31 -9.51 -9.22
C VAL A 39 5.56 -10.31 -9.60
N LYS A 40 5.33 -11.48 -10.21
CA LYS A 40 6.37 -12.47 -10.53
C LYS A 40 7.50 -11.91 -11.40
N GLU A 41 7.18 -11.01 -12.34
CA GLU A 41 8.13 -10.47 -13.31
C GLU A 41 9.15 -9.50 -12.68
N ALA A 42 8.80 -8.87 -11.56
CA ALA A 42 9.64 -7.88 -10.89
C ALA A 42 10.01 -8.25 -9.45
N ALA A 43 9.66 -9.48 -9.01
CA ALA A 43 9.97 -10.05 -7.71
C ALA A 43 9.61 -9.15 -6.51
N PHE A 44 8.53 -8.39 -6.63
CA PHE A 44 8.01 -7.58 -5.53
C PHE A 44 6.63 -8.06 -5.09
N ARG A 45 6.33 -7.78 -3.83
CA ARG A 45 5.10 -8.16 -3.16
C ARG A 45 4.68 -7.00 -2.29
N PHE A 46 3.44 -6.56 -2.44
CA PHE A 46 2.86 -5.61 -1.51
C PHE A 46 2.48 -6.30 -0.20
N ASP A 47 2.66 -5.61 0.92
CA ASP A 47 2.10 -6.06 2.20
C ASP A 47 0.57 -6.18 2.11
N GLY A 48 -0.08 -5.25 1.39
CA GLY A 48 -1.51 -5.34 1.10
C GLY A 48 -1.98 -4.51 -0.09
N ILE A 49 -2.92 -5.06 -0.86
CA ILE A 49 -3.69 -4.30 -1.84
C ILE A 49 -5.18 -4.43 -1.48
N PHE A 50 -5.86 -3.30 -1.36
CA PHE A 50 -7.29 -3.23 -1.10
C PHE A 50 -8.00 -2.76 -2.37
N LEU A 51 -8.63 -3.70 -3.07
CA LEU A 51 -9.39 -3.43 -4.28
C LEU A 51 -10.84 -3.08 -3.90
N PRO A 52 -11.38 -1.94 -4.33
CA PRO A 52 -12.76 -1.59 -4.06
C PRO A 52 -13.71 -2.49 -4.87
N LYS A 53 -14.89 -2.75 -4.32
CA LYS A 53 -15.99 -3.42 -5.04
C LYS A 53 -16.78 -2.45 -5.93
N SER A 54 -16.59 -1.14 -5.74
CA SER A 54 -17.27 -0.07 -6.47
C SER A 54 -16.27 0.72 -7.33
N LYS A 55 -16.73 1.34 -8.43
CA LYS A 55 -15.89 2.14 -9.33
C LYS A 55 -15.52 3.53 -8.80
N GLY A 56 -16.19 4.02 -7.75
CA GLY A 56 -15.97 5.39 -7.23
C GLY A 56 -14.99 5.47 -6.05
N ASP A 57 -14.55 4.33 -5.53
CA ASP A 57 -13.62 4.24 -4.41
C ASP A 57 -12.17 4.05 -4.92
N HIS A 58 -11.17 4.47 -4.15
CA HIS A 58 -9.76 4.29 -4.52
C HIS A 58 -9.28 2.85 -4.31
N VAL A 59 -8.35 2.37 -5.14
CA VAL A 59 -7.48 1.24 -4.80
C VAL A 59 -6.43 1.69 -3.78
N TYR A 60 -6.20 0.91 -2.73
CA TYR A 60 -5.11 1.20 -1.79
C TYR A 60 -3.98 0.19 -1.92
N PHE A 61 -2.76 0.70 -2.05
CA PHE A 61 -1.52 -0.05 -1.92
C PHE A 61 -0.92 0.25 -0.55
N ALA A 62 -0.67 -0.76 0.27
CA ALA A 62 -0.16 -0.60 1.63
C ALA A 62 1.20 -1.28 1.77
N GLU A 63 2.15 -0.55 2.35
CA GLU A 63 3.50 -1.03 2.67
C GLU A 63 3.86 -0.63 4.12
N VAL A 64 4.38 -1.58 4.89
CA VAL A 64 4.73 -1.38 6.30
C VAL A 64 6.23 -1.55 6.51
N GLN A 65 6.88 -0.52 7.06
CA GLN A 65 8.33 -0.48 7.13
C GLN A 65 8.84 -0.16 8.53
N PHE A 66 9.63 -1.08 9.10
CA PHE A 66 10.20 -1.01 10.47
C PHE A 66 11.64 -0.52 10.52
N GLN A 67 12.21 -0.13 9.38
CA GLN A 67 13.59 0.33 9.27
C GLN A 67 13.67 1.51 8.32
N LYS A 68 14.57 2.45 8.57
CA LYS A 68 14.78 3.58 7.67
C LYS A 68 15.45 3.09 6.38
N LYS A 69 14.67 2.94 5.32
CA LYS A 69 15.14 2.55 3.98
C LYS A 69 15.17 3.79 3.08
N LEU A 70 16.36 4.30 2.77
CA LEU A 70 16.53 5.52 1.96
C LEU A 70 15.88 5.43 0.56
N ARG A 71 15.81 4.22 -0.01
CA ARG A 71 15.20 3.96 -1.32
C ARG A 71 13.76 3.46 -1.25
N PHE A 72 13.08 3.61 -0.10
CA PHE A 72 11.71 3.12 0.07
C PHE A 72 10.75 3.72 -0.96
N TYR A 73 10.62 5.05 -1.03
CA TYR A 73 9.67 5.70 -1.93
C TYR A 73 9.92 5.42 -3.42
N PRO A 74 11.16 5.54 -3.96
CA PRO A 74 11.44 5.15 -5.34
C PRO A 74 10.99 3.72 -5.67
N ARG A 75 11.22 2.79 -4.75
CA ARG A 75 10.85 1.40 -4.93
C ARG A 75 9.33 1.22 -4.87
N PHE A 76 8.68 1.75 -3.83
CA PHE A 76 7.25 1.61 -3.64
C PHE A 76 6.44 2.18 -4.81
N PHE A 77 6.82 3.37 -5.31
CA PHE A 77 6.13 3.95 -6.47
C PHE A 77 6.37 3.15 -7.75
N ALA A 78 7.59 2.66 -7.99
CA ALA A 78 7.86 1.79 -9.13
C ALA A 78 7.00 0.52 -9.08
N GLU A 79 6.86 -0.09 -7.90
CA GLU A 79 6.02 -1.27 -7.69
C GLU A 79 4.54 -0.95 -7.98
N VAL A 80 4.03 0.19 -7.49
CA VAL A 80 2.66 0.64 -7.77
C VAL A 80 2.43 0.83 -9.26
N PHE A 81 3.33 1.52 -9.97
CA PHE A 81 3.16 1.77 -11.40
C PHE A 81 3.29 0.51 -12.26
N VAL A 82 4.17 -0.43 -11.89
CA VAL A 82 4.23 -1.73 -12.57
C VAL A 82 2.92 -2.49 -12.39
N TYR A 83 2.35 -2.48 -11.18
CA TYR A 83 1.05 -3.11 -10.94
C TYR A 83 -0.06 -2.46 -11.77
N LEU A 84 -0.14 -1.13 -11.79
CA LEU A 84 -1.12 -0.39 -12.59
C LEU A 84 -0.95 -0.63 -14.10
N ALA A 85 0.28 -0.83 -14.58
CA ALA A 85 0.53 -1.13 -15.99
C ALA A 85 0.11 -2.57 -16.37
N GLN A 86 0.18 -3.51 -15.43
CA GLN A 86 -0.18 -4.92 -15.65
C GLN A 86 -1.67 -5.21 -15.42
N HIS A 87 -2.35 -4.37 -14.65
CA HIS A 87 -3.76 -4.53 -14.30
C HIS A 87 -4.56 -3.34 -14.81
N ASP A 88 -5.52 -3.59 -15.71
CA ASP A 88 -6.44 -2.56 -16.20
C ASP A 88 -7.42 -2.16 -15.08
N ILE A 89 -7.02 -1.17 -14.28
CA ILE A 89 -7.77 -0.65 -13.13
C ILE A 89 -8.41 0.67 -13.52
N ALA A 90 -9.75 0.70 -13.50
CA ALA A 90 -10.53 1.91 -13.80
C ALA A 90 -10.64 2.88 -12.62
N ASN A 91 -10.25 2.45 -11.41
CA ASN A 91 -10.32 3.22 -10.19
C ASN A 91 -9.05 4.04 -9.97
N ASP A 92 -9.20 5.26 -9.43
CA ASP A 92 -8.07 6.01 -8.88
C ASP A 92 -7.37 5.20 -7.77
N TRP A 93 -6.11 5.53 -7.47
CA TRP A 93 -5.32 4.80 -6.49
C TRP A 93 -4.73 5.70 -5.40
N ARG A 94 -4.36 5.09 -4.28
CA ARG A 94 -3.58 5.72 -3.20
C ARG A 94 -2.53 4.75 -2.68
N ALA A 95 -1.31 5.24 -2.51
CA ALA A 95 -0.26 4.52 -1.81
C ALA A 95 -0.20 4.94 -0.34
N VAL A 96 -0.09 3.98 0.55
CA VAL A 96 -0.07 4.18 2.01
C VAL A 96 1.17 3.52 2.57
N ALA A 97 2.10 4.35 3.06
CA ALA A 97 3.28 3.90 3.77
C ALA A 97 3.05 3.99 5.29
N ILE A 98 3.23 2.87 5.99
CA ILE A 98 2.96 2.76 7.42
C ILE A 98 4.30 2.55 8.14
N PHE A 99 4.63 3.48 9.04
CA PHE A 99 5.83 3.42 9.87
C PHE A 99 5.42 3.39 11.34
N PRO A 100 6.01 2.51 12.17
CA PRO A 100 5.69 2.48 13.60
C PRO A 100 6.19 3.73 14.34
N LYS A 101 7.17 4.43 13.77
CA LYS A 101 7.73 5.69 14.27
C LYS A 101 8.21 6.54 13.11
N ARG A 102 8.08 7.87 13.24
CA ARG A 102 8.53 8.84 12.23
C ARG A 102 10.03 8.74 11.89
N VAL A 103 10.87 8.26 12.80
CA VAL A 103 12.31 8.05 12.55
C VAL A 103 12.61 7.05 11.42
N PHE A 104 11.66 6.17 11.09
CA PHE A 104 11.79 5.20 10.02
C PHE A 104 11.37 5.74 8.65
N ASP A 105 10.67 6.87 8.61
CA ASP A 105 10.38 7.58 7.38
C ASP A 105 11.69 8.17 6.82
N PRO A 106 12.12 7.79 5.60
CA PRO A 106 13.34 8.34 4.99
C PRO A 106 13.19 9.81 4.56
N GLY A 107 11.96 10.35 4.56
CA GLY A 107 11.62 11.65 4.02
C GLY A 107 11.33 11.60 2.53
N ILE A 108 10.50 12.53 2.06
CA ILE A 108 10.05 12.58 0.66
C ILE A 108 11.08 13.36 -0.17
N HIS A 109 11.67 12.69 -1.15
CA HIS A 109 12.55 13.33 -2.13
C HIS A 109 11.73 14.18 -3.12
N ARG A 110 12.30 15.29 -3.61
CA ARG A 110 11.64 16.24 -4.52
C ARG A 110 10.97 15.61 -5.75
N HIS A 111 11.52 14.50 -6.25
CA HIS A 111 10.98 13.77 -7.41
C HIS A 111 9.59 13.18 -7.18
N TYR A 112 9.15 13.06 -5.92
CA TYR A 112 7.89 12.41 -5.57
C TYR A 112 6.91 13.34 -4.85
N HIS A 113 7.21 14.62 -4.67
CA HIS A 113 6.36 15.55 -3.90
C HIS A 113 4.92 15.60 -4.42
N GLU A 114 4.73 15.65 -5.74
CA GLU A 114 3.41 15.69 -6.37
C GLU A 114 2.54 14.46 -6.03
N LEU A 115 3.16 13.31 -5.73
CA LEU A 115 2.47 12.09 -5.32
C LEU A 115 1.99 12.11 -3.86
N PHE A 116 2.34 13.13 -3.08
CA PHE A 116 1.88 13.32 -1.70
C PHE A 116 0.89 14.46 -1.53
N GLU A 117 0.85 15.40 -2.49
CA GLU A 117 -0.01 16.58 -2.44
C GLU A 117 -1.34 16.39 -3.19
N SER A 118 -1.61 15.16 -3.67
CA SER A 118 -2.77 14.79 -4.50
C SER A 118 -3.91 14.09 -3.73
#